data_AF-A0A3M1UIL3-F1
#
_entry.id   AF-A0A3M1UIL3-F1
#
_cell.length_a   1.000
_cell.length_b   1.000
_cell.length_c   1.000
_cell.angle_alpha   90.00
_cell.angle_beta   90.00
_cell.angle_gamma   90.00
#
_symmetry.space_group_name_H-M   'P 1'
#
loop_
_entity.id
_entity.type
_entity.pdbx_description
1 polymer ?
#
loop_
_entity_poly.entity_id
_entity_poly.type
_entity_poly.pdbx_seq_one_letter_code
_entity_poly.pdbx_strand_id
1 'polypeptide(L)'
;MNNSVVEIITKRFEQVGNPAQIPLLRYSQRGKSIFQARLCEEGIIVDNLPEANALLPWEVFTETVKLLEQQGGKARKGSSVNKLGSEKLPLNSIEGHIAHVVFQKQPGDTVLRRISPITGILRWARICDSKPGVLVLKGKYMKSTYV
;
A
#
# COMPACT_ATOMS: atom_id res chain seq x y z
N MET A 1 5.33 3.73 -17.79
CA MET A 1 6.03 3.07 -16.66
C MET A 1 5.11 2.68 -15.49
N ASN A 2 3.81 3.03 -15.48
CA ASN A 2 2.87 2.61 -14.42
C ASN A 2 2.41 1.14 -14.53
N ASN A 3 2.55 0.50 -15.70
CA ASN A 3 2.07 -0.87 -15.91
C ASN A 3 2.85 -1.93 -15.13
N SER A 4 4.11 -1.69 -14.75
CA SER A 4 4.92 -2.74 -14.12
C SER A 4 4.39 -3.18 -12.75
N VAL A 5 3.90 -2.25 -11.92
CA VAL A 5 3.41 -2.58 -10.57
C VAL A 5 2.12 -3.40 -10.66
N VAL A 6 1.18 -2.95 -11.50
CA VAL A 6 -0.08 -3.66 -11.76
C VAL A 6 0.21 -5.05 -12.31
N GLU A 7 1.05 -5.16 -13.34
CA GLU A 7 1.45 -6.44 -13.93
C GLU A 7 2.07 -7.40 -12.91
N ILE A 8 2.96 -6.93 -12.03
CA ILE A 8 3.59 -7.78 -11.02
C ILE A 8 2.55 -8.29 -10.02
N ILE A 9 1.64 -7.44 -9.57
CA ILE A 9 0.60 -7.83 -8.62
C ILE A 9 -0.39 -8.80 -9.29
N THR A 10 -0.85 -8.50 -10.51
CA THR A 10 -1.74 -9.36 -11.29
C THR A 10 -1.12 -10.73 -11.54
N LYS A 11 0.13 -10.79 -12.02
CA LYS A 11 0.87 -12.06 -12.19
C LYS A 11 0.99 -12.84 -10.89
N ARG A 12 1.11 -12.15 -9.74
CA ARG A 12 1.16 -12.81 -8.44
C ARG A 12 -0.18 -13.48 -8.10
N PHE A 13 -1.30 -12.85 -8.42
CA PHE A 13 -2.63 -13.47 -8.28
C PHE A 13 -2.81 -14.65 -9.24
N GLU A 14 -2.38 -14.55 -10.48
CA GLU A 14 -2.41 -15.67 -11.45
C GLU A 14 -1.62 -16.88 -10.94
N GLN A 15 -0.46 -16.65 -10.31
CA GLN A 15 0.41 -17.71 -9.80
C GLN A 15 -0.08 -18.38 -8.51
N VAL A 16 -0.76 -17.63 -7.64
CA VAL A 16 -1.11 -18.10 -6.28
C VAL A 16 -2.59 -18.45 -6.16
N GLY A 17 -3.44 -17.85 -6.98
CA GLY A 17 -4.89 -17.95 -6.92
C GLY A 17 -5.56 -16.61 -6.65
N ASN A 18 -6.81 -16.49 -7.10
CA ASN A 18 -7.66 -15.32 -6.93
C ASN A 18 -9.07 -15.79 -6.52
N PRO A 19 -9.52 -15.57 -5.27
CA PRO A 19 -8.90 -14.75 -4.22
C PRO A 19 -7.61 -15.34 -3.63
N ALA A 20 -6.72 -14.48 -3.13
CA ALA A 20 -5.50 -14.85 -2.42
C ALA A 20 -5.60 -14.55 -0.92
N GLN A 21 -4.98 -15.38 -0.09
CA GLN A 21 -4.79 -15.10 1.34
C GLN A 21 -3.47 -14.36 1.57
N ILE A 22 -3.54 -13.15 2.12
CA ILE A 22 -2.38 -12.28 2.33
C ILE A 22 -2.11 -12.10 3.83
N PRO A 23 -0.89 -12.42 4.31
CA PRO A 23 -0.53 -12.18 5.70
C PRO A 23 -0.43 -10.68 6.04
N LEU A 24 -1.08 -10.27 7.13
CA LEU A 24 -0.79 -8.99 7.78
C LEU A 24 0.57 -9.00 8.46
N LEU A 25 1.13 -7.80 8.62
CA LEU A 25 2.45 -7.59 9.20
C LEU A 25 2.49 -7.75 10.71
N ARG A 26 1.35 -7.64 11.41
CA ARG A 26 1.29 -7.90 12.85
C ARG A 26 1.14 -9.39 13.10
N TYR A 27 2.17 -9.99 13.69
CA TYR A 27 1.95 -11.09 14.63
C TYR A 27 1.07 -10.52 15.75
N SER A 28 -0.19 -10.94 15.80
CA SER A 28 -0.95 -10.82 17.05
C SER A 28 -0.44 -11.91 18.00
N GLN A 29 -0.68 -11.77 19.31
CA GLN A 29 -0.46 -12.89 20.25
C GLN A 29 -1.29 -14.14 19.89
N ARG A 30 -2.25 -14.03 18.95
CA ARG A 30 -3.04 -15.14 18.37
C ARG A 30 -2.51 -15.64 17.01
N GLY A 31 -1.31 -15.24 16.59
CA GLY A 31 -0.68 -15.66 15.33
C GLY A 31 -0.69 -14.61 14.20
N LYS A 32 -0.32 -15.04 12.98
CA LYS A 32 -0.34 -14.23 11.75
C LYS A 32 -1.79 -13.96 11.36
N SER A 33 -2.26 -12.73 11.51
CA SER A 33 -3.57 -12.36 10.96
C SER A 33 -3.47 -12.33 9.43
N ILE A 34 -4.40 -12.98 8.74
CA ILE A 34 -4.50 -13.01 7.27
C ILE A 34 -5.73 -12.20 6.83
N PHE A 35 -5.73 -11.71 5.59
CA PHE A 35 -6.89 -11.12 4.94
C PHE A 35 -7.04 -11.70 3.53
N GLN A 36 -8.26 -11.80 3.00
CA GLN A 36 -8.48 -12.17 1.62
C GLN A 36 -8.42 -10.94 0.72
N ALA A 37 -7.77 -11.11 -0.42
CA ALA A 37 -7.70 -10.12 -1.47
C ALA A 37 -8.18 -10.75 -2.78
N ARG A 38 -9.00 -10.03 -3.55
CA ARG A 38 -9.49 -10.47 -4.85
C ARG A 38 -9.17 -9.42 -5.91
N LEU A 39 -8.59 -9.87 -7.01
CA LEU A 39 -8.34 -9.03 -8.18
C LEU A 39 -9.68 -8.65 -8.84
N CYS A 40 -9.81 -7.39 -9.23
CA CYS A 40 -10.84 -6.91 -10.16
C CYS A 40 -10.20 -5.98 -11.20
N GLU A 41 -11.01 -5.50 -12.15
CA GLU A 41 -10.54 -4.61 -13.23
C GLU A 41 -9.92 -3.31 -12.68
N GLU A 42 -10.57 -2.70 -11.70
CA GLU A 42 -10.22 -1.37 -11.15
C GLU A 42 -9.13 -1.44 -10.07
N GLY A 43 -8.80 -2.63 -9.56
CA GLY A 43 -7.85 -2.78 -8.46
C GLY A 43 -7.99 -4.09 -7.69
N ILE A 44 -7.97 -3.98 -6.37
CA ILE A 44 -7.99 -5.13 -5.45
C ILE A 44 -9.04 -4.90 -4.37
N ILE A 45 -9.98 -5.83 -4.23
CA ILE A 45 -10.97 -5.84 -3.16
C ILE A 45 -10.42 -6.64 -1.98
N VAL A 46 -10.50 -6.09 -0.76
CA VAL A 46 -10.00 -6.72 0.48
C VAL A 46 -11.09 -6.85 1.53
N ASP A 47 -11.04 -7.94 2.33
CA ASP A 47 -12.04 -8.24 3.37
C ASP A 47 -11.73 -7.62 4.75
N ASN A 48 -10.59 -6.95 4.90
CA ASN A 48 -10.15 -6.34 6.16
C ASN A 48 -10.45 -4.83 6.26
N LEU A 49 -11.32 -4.33 5.38
CA LEU A 49 -11.87 -2.98 5.38
C LEU A 49 -13.41 -3.06 5.36
N PRO A 50 -14.11 -2.00 5.80
CA PRO A 50 -15.55 -1.90 5.60
C PRO A 50 -15.91 -2.04 4.12
N GLU A 51 -17.01 -2.73 3.80
CA GLU A 51 -17.41 -3.09 2.42
C GLU A 51 -17.41 -1.89 1.45
N ALA A 52 -18.00 -0.76 1.86
CA ALA A 52 -18.03 0.48 1.08
C ALA A 52 -16.63 1.07 0.77
N ASN A 53 -15.57 0.56 1.38
CA ASN A 53 -14.18 0.99 1.22
C ASN A 53 -13.24 -0.19 0.93
N ALA A 54 -13.78 -1.36 0.57
CA ALA A 54 -13.01 -2.58 0.34
C ALA A 54 -12.16 -2.54 -0.93
N LEU A 55 -12.55 -1.72 -1.92
CA LEU A 55 -11.77 -1.51 -3.14
C LEU A 55 -10.54 -0.65 -2.85
N LEU A 56 -9.37 -1.18 -3.19
CA LEU A 56 -8.11 -0.47 -3.32
C LEU A 56 -7.81 -0.29 -4.82
N PRO A 57 -8.07 0.89 -5.40
CA PRO A 57 -7.80 1.17 -6.81
C PRO A 57 -6.33 0.98 -7.16
N TRP A 58 -6.01 0.70 -8.43
CA TRP A 58 -4.63 0.54 -8.89
C TRP A 58 -3.74 1.73 -8.55
N GLU A 59 -4.29 2.94 -8.57
CA GLU A 59 -3.65 4.21 -8.21
C GLU A 59 -3.03 4.17 -6.82
N VAL A 60 -3.65 3.46 -5.88
CA VAL A 60 -3.12 3.29 -4.52
C VAL A 60 -1.74 2.63 -4.54
N PHE A 61 -1.53 1.63 -5.41
CA PHE A 61 -0.27 0.90 -5.50
C PHE A 61 0.76 1.66 -6.33
N THR A 62 0.35 2.22 -7.47
CA THR A 62 1.26 2.97 -8.36
C THR A 62 1.76 4.25 -7.69
N GLU A 63 0.89 5.02 -7.02
CA GLU A 63 1.30 6.21 -6.29
C GLU A 63 2.13 5.88 -5.04
N THR A 64 1.89 4.74 -4.39
CA THR A 64 2.78 4.27 -3.29
C THR A 64 4.20 4.03 -3.80
N VAL A 65 4.35 3.30 -4.90
CA VAL A 65 5.68 2.98 -5.46
C VAL A 65 6.37 4.25 -5.97
N LYS A 66 5.63 5.13 -6.64
CA LYS A 66 6.13 6.44 -7.09
C LYS A 66 6.62 7.30 -5.92
N LEU A 67 5.86 7.37 -4.82
CA LEU A 67 6.29 8.08 -3.61
C LEU A 67 7.58 7.46 -3.02
N LEU A 68 7.67 6.13 -3.00
CA LEU A 68 8.88 5.45 -2.55
C LEU A 68 10.09 5.82 -3.43
N GLU A 69 9.95 5.77 -4.75
CA GLU A 69 11.01 6.19 -5.69
C GLU A 69 11.46 7.64 -5.43
N GLN A 70 10.50 8.56 -5.28
CA GLN A 70 10.75 9.97 -5.00
C GLN A 70 11.48 10.20 -3.66
N GLN A 71 11.33 9.29 -2.70
CA GLN A 71 11.97 9.34 -1.38
C GLN A 71 13.19 8.42 -1.26
N GLY A 72 13.86 8.10 -2.38
CA GLY A 72 15.08 7.29 -2.36
C GLY A 72 14.83 5.82 -1.98
N GLY A 73 13.66 5.29 -2.33
CA GLY A 73 13.26 3.90 -2.10
C GLY A 73 12.63 3.62 -0.74
N LYS A 74 12.33 4.63 0.09
CA LYS A 74 11.79 4.42 1.44
C LYS A 74 10.87 5.56 1.89
N ALA A 75 9.72 5.24 2.45
CA ALA A 75 8.77 6.22 2.99
C ALA A 75 8.14 5.77 4.32
N ARG A 76 7.70 6.76 5.12
CA ARG A 76 6.92 6.51 6.35
C ARG A 76 5.53 6.02 5.99
N LYS A 77 4.99 5.08 6.76
CA LYS A 77 3.63 4.55 6.59
C LYS A 77 2.53 5.59 6.88
N GLY A 78 2.74 6.42 7.89
CA GLY A 78 1.73 7.37 8.40
C GLY A 78 0.72 6.70 9.36
N SER A 79 0.13 7.49 10.25
CA SER A 79 -0.84 7.04 11.24
C SER A 79 -2.17 7.77 11.09
N SER A 80 -3.14 7.08 10.48
CA SER A 80 -4.51 7.56 10.20
C SER A 80 -5.38 7.83 11.44
N VAL A 81 -4.84 7.65 12.65
CA VAL A 81 -5.49 8.09 13.91
C VAL A 81 -5.49 9.63 14.01
N ASN A 82 -4.64 10.30 13.23
CA ASN A 82 -4.46 11.74 13.23
C ASN A 82 -5.04 12.36 11.96
N LYS A 83 -5.27 13.67 11.96
CA LYS A 83 -5.71 14.41 10.78
C LYS A 83 -4.62 14.46 9.71
N LEU A 84 -5.04 14.50 8.45
CA LEU A 84 -4.11 14.66 7.32
C LEU A 84 -3.32 15.97 7.47
N GLY A 85 -2.01 15.91 7.21
CA GLY A 85 -1.10 17.05 7.36
C GLY A 85 -0.51 17.21 8.76
N SER A 86 -0.96 16.43 9.75
CA SER A 86 -0.32 16.40 11.08
C SER A 86 1.06 15.74 11.05
N GLU A 87 1.87 15.96 12.09
CA GLU A 87 3.22 15.36 12.24
C GLU A 87 3.21 13.81 12.13
N LYS A 88 2.12 13.18 12.57
CA LYS A 88 1.94 11.72 12.55
C LYS A 88 1.26 11.20 11.27
N LEU A 89 0.66 12.07 10.45
CA LEU A 89 0.10 11.76 9.13
C LEU A 89 0.45 12.87 8.12
N PRO A 90 1.73 13.08 7.84
CA PRO A 90 2.15 14.11 6.89
C PRO A 90 1.80 13.67 5.46
N LEU A 91 1.64 14.63 4.55
CA LEU A 91 1.34 14.38 3.14
C LEU A 91 2.40 13.53 2.44
N ASN A 92 3.65 13.56 2.91
CA ASN A 92 4.74 12.74 2.38
C ASN A 92 4.83 11.35 3.03
N SER A 93 3.90 10.96 3.91
CA SER A 93 3.75 9.56 4.32
C SER A 93 2.89 8.81 3.31
N ILE A 94 3.01 7.49 3.22
CA ILE A 94 2.25 6.65 2.27
C ILE A 94 0.75 6.85 2.44
N GLU A 95 0.23 6.71 3.67
CA GLU A 95 -1.19 6.90 3.96
C GLU A 95 -1.64 8.34 3.67
N GLY A 96 -0.81 9.33 4.01
CA GLY A 96 -1.13 10.74 3.75
C GLY A 96 -1.15 11.09 2.26
N HIS A 97 -0.15 10.63 1.52
CA HIS A 97 -0.03 10.81 0.07
C HIS A 97 -1.22 10.19 -0.65
N ILE A 98 -1.57 8.94 -0.33
CA ILE A 98 -2.70 8.24 -0.95
C ILE A 98 -4.02 8.92 -0.60
N ALA A 99 -4.21 9.31 0.67
CA ALA A 99 -5.40 10.03 1.09
C ALA A 99 -5.58 11.32 0.28
N HIS A 100 -4.50 12.06 0.06
CA HIS A 100 -4.55 13.32 -0.68
C HIS A 100 -4.70 13.13 -2.20
N VAL A 101 -3.85 12.30 -2.81
CA VAL A 101 -3.73 12.19 -4.27
C VAL A 101 -4.79 11.28 -4.87
N VAL A 102 -5.13 10.17 -4.21
CA VAL A 102 -6.09 9.18 -4.74
C VAL A 102 -7.50 9.47 -4.22
N PHE A 103 -7.63 9.79 -2.93
CA PHE A 103 -8.93 9.99 -2.29
C PHE A 103 -9.29 11.47 -2.05
N GLN A 104 -8.51 12.41 -2.62
CA GLN A 104 -8.78 13.84 -2.65
C GLN A 104 -9.01 14.49 -1.27
N LYS A 105 -8.49 13.88 -0.19
CA LYS A 105 -8.57 14.42 1.16
C LYS A 105 -7.72 15.66 1.31
N GLN A 106 -8.19 16.62 2.09
CA GLN A 106 -7.51 17.87 2.35
C GLN A 106 -6.83 17.86 3.73
N PRO A 107 -5.78 18.66 3.95
CA PRO A 107 -5.21 18.83 5.28
C PRO A 107 -6.29 19.18 6.32
N GLY A 108 -6.27 18.51 7.48
CA GLY A 108 -7.31 18.60 8.52
C GLY A 108 -8.40 17.52 8.43
N ASP A 109 -8.51 16.80 7.30
CA ASP A 109 -9.49 15.73 7.15
C ASP A 109 -9.13 14.49 7.96
N THR A 110 -10.17 13.74 8.35
CA THR A 110 -10.01 12.37 8.87
C THR A 110 -9.77 11.40 7.70
N VAL A 111 -8.81 10.49 7.87
CA VAL A 111 -8.42 9.50 6.86
C VAL A 111 -8.81 8.10 7.33
N LEU A 112 -9.49 7.33 6.48
CA LEU A 112 -9.74 5.91 6.73
C LEU A 112 -8.45 5.12 6.49
N ARG A 113 -8.05 4.33 7.49
CA ARG A 113 -6.82 3.54 7.47
C ARG A 113 -6.81 2.48 6.37
N ARG A 114 -5.94 2.62 5.37
CA ARG A 114 -5.72 1.62 4.31
C ARG A 114 -4.30 1.07 4.25
N ILE A 115 -3.37 1.62 5.02
CA ILE A 115 -1.94 1.25 4.97
C ILE A 115 -1.67 -0.25 5.20
N SER A 116 -2.49 -0.92 6.01
CA SER A 116 -2.29 -2.34 6.34
C SER A 116 -2.44 -3.26 5.11
N PRO A 117 -3.59 -3.29 4.40
CA PRO A 117 -3.70 -4.10 3.19
C PRO A 117 -2.76 -3.65 2.07
N ILE A 118 -2.52 -2.34 1.91
CA ILE A 118 -1.58 -1.82 0.88
C ILE A 118 -0.17 -2.39 1.08
N THR A 119 0.36 -2.25 2.31
CA THR A 119 1.70 -2.76 2.64
C THR A 119 1.76 -4.28 2.61
N GLY A 120 0.66 -4.96 2.95
CA GLY A 120 0.52 -6.42 2.85
C GLY A 120 0.65 -6.90 1.40
N ILE A 121 -0.11 -6.32 0.47
CA ILE A 121 -0.11 -6.67 -0.95
C ILE A 121 1.25 -6.40 -1.58
N LEU A 122 1.83 -5.21 -1.39
CA LEU A 122 3.15 -4.87 -1.97
C LEU A 122 4.27 -5.78 -1.46
N ARG A 123 4.21 -6.20 -0.19
CA ARG A 123 5.14 -7.18 0.37
C ARG A 123 4.91 -8.58 -0.20
N TRP A 124 3.65 -9.01 -0.28
CA TRP A 124 3.27 -10.33 -0.79
C TRP A 124 3.61 -10.50 -2.28
N ALA A 125 3.47 -9.44 -3.07
CA ALA A 125 3.92 -9.35 -4.46
C ALA A 125 5.45 -9.19 -4.61
N ARG A 126 6.19 -9.17 -3.49
CA ARG A 126 7.65 -9.02 -3.41
C ARG A 126 8.17 -7.72 -4.02
N ILE A 127 7.36 -6.66 -4.06
CA ILE A 127 7.76 -5.32 -4.54
C ILE A 127 8.50 -4.55 -3.45
N CYS A 128 8.00 -4.65 -2.21
CA CYS A 128 8.56 -3.95 -1.06
C CYS A 128 8.91 -4.90 0.09
N ASP A 129 9.80 -4.45 0.97
CA ASP A 129 9.92 -4.95 2.33
C ASP A 129 9.27 -3.97 3.30
N SER A 130 8.59 -4.50 4.31
CA SER A 130 7.94 -3.70 5.33
C SER A 130 8.68 -3.82 6.65
N LYS A 131 9.13 -2.67 7.19
CA LYS A 131 9.73 -2.55 8.51
C LYS A 131 8.77 -1.79 9.46
N PRO A 132 9.02 -1.76 10.79
CA PRO A 132 8.25 -0.92 11.69
C PRO A 132 8.24 0.55 11.20
N GLY A 133 7.04 1.13 11.05
CA GLY A 133 6.85 2.53 10.65
C GLY A 133 7.16 2.90 9.19
N VAL A 134 7.83 2.04 8.41
CA VAL A 134 8.29 2.37 7.04
C VAL A 134 8.08 1.24 6.05
N LEU A 135 7.94 1.59 4.78
CA LEU A 135 7.97 0.66 3.64
C LEU A 135 9.22 0.96 2.81
N VAL A 136 9.87 -0.08 2.29
CA VAL A 136 11.13 0.00 1.55
C VAL A 136 10.95 -0.71 0.22
N LEU A 137 11.24 -0.04 -0.89
CA LEU A 137 11.23 -0.62 -2.23
C LEU A 137 12.39 -1.60 -2.38
N LYS A 138 12.17 -2.77 -2.98
CA LYS A 138 13.30 -3.69 -3.24
C LYS A 138 14.17 -3.15 -4.36
N GLY A 139 15.50 -3.30 -4.24
CA GLY A 139 16.49 -2.70 -5.14
C GLY A 139 16.27 -3.01 -6.64
N LYS A 140 15.73 -4.18 -7.00
CA LYS A 140 15.37 -4.50 -8.40
C LYS A 140 14.25 -3.65 -9.01
N TYR A 141 13.57 -2.85 -8.17
CA TYR A 141 12.52 -1.91 -8.58
C TYR A 141 12.92 -0.45 -8.34
N MET A 142 14.10 -0.19 -7.75
CA MET A 142 14.63 1.17 -7.73
C MET A 142 15.10 1.50 -9.14
N LYS A 143 14.59 2.59 -9.72
CA LYS A 143 15.20 3.16 -10.92
C LYS A 143 16.65 3.51 -10.58
N SER A 144 17.57 3.01 -11.39
CA SER A 144 18.97 3.38 -11.30
C SER A 144 19.09 4.82 -11.79
N THR A 145 18.99 5.77 -10.87
CA THR A 145 19.38 7.15 -11.15
C THR A 145 20.89 7.21 -10.96
N TYR A 146 21.63 6.78 -11.99
CA TYR A 146 23.00 7.26 -12.17
C TYR A 146 22.89 8.69 -12.66
N VAL A 147 23.36 9.64 -11.84
CA VAL A 147 23.75 10.98 -12.28
C VAL A 147 25.25 10.94 -12.50
#